data_AF-A0A937GZT6-F1
#
_entry.id   AF-A0A937GZT6-F1
#
_cell.length_a   1.000
_cell.length_b   1.000
_cell.length_c   1.000
_cell.angle_alpha   90.00
_cell.angle_beta   90.00
_cell.angle_gamma   90.00
#
_symmetry.space_group_name_H-M   'P 1'
#
loop_
_entity.id
_entity.type
_entity.pdbx_description
1 polymer ?
#
loop_
_entity_poly.entity_id
_entity_poly.type
_entity_poly.pdbx_seq_one_letter_code
_entity_poly.pdbx_strand_id
1 'polypeptide(L)'
;MKFDIDFNVSYIKEKIENLAKFTDPNIPFTRIVFSEQFYDARNWLKKEFNSLNLEVSTDNAGNLIGSLKSNIKTEKVVILGSHIDTVPSGGRYDGIAGIVSSLCVMKHIIENDISLPFNLSIYDYLGEELNDWSISCVGSRGIAGLLTEEILNRQNSVGQVLKDEINKIGGNTKFLDKPLSIAKNIIACLELHIEQGKILEQKKINIGVVRSIPSISRFNVKVIGQAGHSGTILMDQRADALVASSEIITFVNKLALRLSQESNQHFVSTI
;
A
#
# COMPACT_ATOMS: atom_id res chain seq x y z
N MET A 1 -2.23 30.62 4.78
CA MET A 1 -1.72 30.32 3.42
C MET A 1 -2.86 30.52 2.43
N LYS A 2 -2.58 31.11 1.27
CA LYS A 2 -3.52 31.10 0.14
C LYS A 2 -3.12 29.92 -0.76
N PHE A 3 -4.05 29.00 -1.00
CA PHE A 3 -3.88 27.93 -1.98
C PHE A 3 -4.55 28.38 -3.27
N ASP A 4 -3.78 28.49 -4.36
CA ASP A 4 -4.35 28.62 -5.69
C ASP A 4 -4.85 27.23 -6.12
N ILE A 5 -6.16 27.05 -6.15
CA ILE A 5 -6.77 25.74 -6.36
C ILE A 5 -6.59 25.29 -7.81
N ASP A 6 -6.69 26.19 -8.79
CA ASP A 6 -6.72 25.84 -10.21
C ASP A 6 -5.35 25.34 -10.70
N PHE A 7 -4.28 26.00 -10.26
CA PHE A 7 -2.92 25.57 -10.55
C PHE A 7 -2.62 24.19 -9.95
N ASN A 8 -3.03 23.97 -8.70
CA ASN A 8 -2.80 22.71 -8.00
C ASN A 8 -3.60 21.54 -8.62
N VAL A 9 -4.85 21.77 -9.03
CA VAL A 9 -5.66 20.75 -9.72
C VAL A 9 -4.99 20.34 -11.03
N SER A 10 -4.46 21.30 -11.80
CA SER A 10 -3.77 21.03 -13.06
C SER A 10 -2.50 20.21 -12.83
N TYR A 11 -1.69 20.59 -11.82
CA TYR A 11 -0.48 19.85 -11.43
C TYR A 11 -0.81 18.41 -11.00
N ILE A 12 -1.78 18.22 -10.10
CA ILE A 12 -2.19 16.90 -9.62
C ILE A 12 -2.64 16.01 -10.78
N LYS A 13 -3.48 16.54 -11.66
CA LYS A 13 -3.97 15.81 -12.84
C LYS A 13 -2.83 15.36 -13.74
N GLU A 14 -1.90 16.27 -14.06
CA GLU A 14 -0.73 15.97 -14.88
C GLU A 14 0.12 14.84 -14.28
N LYS A 15 0.40 14.90 -12.97
CA LYS A 15 1.23 13.89 -12.29
C LYS A 15 0.55 12.52 -12.25
N ILE A 16 -0.75 12.46 -11.99
CA ILE A 16 -1.53 11.20 -12.06
C ILE A 16 -1.50 10.64 -13.48
N GLU A 17 -1.75 11.46 -14.50
CA GLU A 17 -1.76 11.04 -15.91
C GLU A 17 -0.37 10.57 -16.38
N ASN A 18 0.70 11.20 -15.92
CA ASN A 18 2.06 10.77 -16.21
C ASN A 18 2.38 9.43 -15.54
N LEU A 19 2.07 9.28 -14.25
CA LEU A 19 2.34 8.05 -13.54
C LEU A 19 1.50 6.87 -14.08
N ALA A 20 0.30 7.13 -14.57
CA ALA A 20 -0.57 6.13 -15.21
C ALA A 20 -0.01 5.55 -16.51
N LYS A 21 0.99 6.19 -17.15
CA LYS A 21 1.66 5.68 -18.36
C LYS A 21 2.61 4.52 -18.07
N PHE A 22 3.12 4.42 -16.84
CA PHE A 22 4.01 3.34 -16.42
C PHE A 22 3.19 2.15 -15.94
N THR A 23 2.60 1.44 -16.89
CA THR A 23 1.72 0.30 -16.68
C THR A 23 2.02 -0.80 -17.69
N ASP A 24 1.70 -2.05 -17.35
CA ASP A 24 1.63 -3.13 -18.33
C ASP A 24 0.73 -2.70 -19.50
N PRO A 25 1.19 -2.80 -20.76
CA PRO A 25 0.42 -2.38 -21.93
C PRO A 25 -0.81 -3.26 -22.20
N ASN A 26 -0.81 -4.50 -21.73
CA ASN A 26 -1.91 -5.45 -21.91
C ASN A 26 -2.90 -5.43 -20.74
N ILE A 27 -2.46 -4.96 -19.56
CA ILE A 27 -3.26 -4.94 -18.34
C ILE A 27 -3.20 -3.53 -17.73
N PRO A 28 -4.18 -2.66 -18.04
CA PRO A 28 -4.16 -1.26 -17.61
C PRO A 28 -3.98 -1.09 -16.08
N PHE A 29 -3.29 -0.02 -15.69
CA PHE A 29 -2.97 0.32 -14.30
C PHE A 29 -2.29 -0.81 -13.50
N THR A 30 -1.53 -1.66 -14.18
CA THR A 30 -0.74 -2.72 -13.57
C THR A 30 0.72 -2.31 -13.52
N ARG A 31 1.21 -2.17 -12.30
CA ARG A 31 2.59 -1.86 -11.96
C ARG A 31 2.95 -2.63 -10.70
N ILE A 32 3.33 -3.88 -10.89
CA ILE A 32 3.70 -4.80 -9.81
C ILE A 32 5.06 -4.40 -9.25
N VAL A 33 5.22 -4.46 -7.92
CA VAL A 33 6.50 -4.21 -7.27
C VAL A 33 7.63 -5.03 -7.92
N PHE A 34 8.78 -4.38 -8.18
CA PHE A 34 9.94 -4.92 -8.90
C PHE A 34 9.75 -5.23 -10.40
N SER A 35 8.59 -4.97 -11.02
CA SER A 35 8.46 -5.06 -12.48
C SER A 35 9.24 -3.94 -13.17
N GLU A 36 9.49 -4.08 -14.48
CA GLU A 36 10.10 -3.02 -15.30
C GLU A 36 9.33 -1.71 -15.19
N GLN A 37 8.00 -1.75 -15.27
CA GLN A 37 7.12 -0.58 -15.15
C GLN A 37 7.23 0.07 -13.77
N PHE A 38 7.47 -0.72 -12.72
CA PHE A 38 7.72 -0.19 -11.39
C PHE A 38 9.05 0.56 -11.30
N TYR A 39 10.12 0.00 -11.88
CA TYR A 39 11.40 0.70 -11.97
C TYR A 39 11.30 1.99 -12.80
N ASP A 40 10.59 1.97 -13.92
CA ASP A 40 10.36 3.16 -14.75
C ASP A 40 9.58 4.25 -14.01
N ALA A 41 8.52 3.85 -13.30
CA ALA A 41 7.75 4.77 -12.45
C ALA A 41 8.60 5.38 -11.33
N ARG A 42 9.46 4.58 -10.68
CA ARG A 42 10.41 5.11 -9.68
C ARG A 42 11.45 6.04 -10.29
N ASN A 43 11.93 5.75 -11.50
CA ASN A 43 12.84 6.64 -12.21
C ASN A 43 12.16 7.97 -12.56
N TRP A 44 10.89 7.95 -12.94
CA TRP A 44 10.09 9.15 -13.09
C TRP A 44 9.94 9.91 -11.76
N LEU A 45 9.60 9.22 -10.66
CA LEU A 45 9.42 9.85 -9.35
C LEU A 45 10.72 10.50 -8.84
N LYS A 46 11.87 9.85 -9.06
CA LYS A 46 13.20 10.44 -8.78
C LYS A 46 13.41 11.75 -9.54
N LYS A 47 12.99 11.83 -10.80
CA LYS A 47 13.07 13.08 -11.60
C LYS A 47 12.15 14.16 -11.05
N GLU A 48 10.95 13.81 -10.58
CA GLU A 48 10.04 14.75 -9.93
C GLU A 48 10.61 15.26 -8.59
N PHE A 49 11.26 14.40 -7.79
CA PHE A 49 11.97 14.84 -6.59
C PHE A 49 13.15 15.78 -6.91
N ASN A 50 13.95 15.44 -7.92
CA ASN A 50 15.07 16.28 -8.36
C ASN A 50 14.59 17.63 -8.92
N SER A 51 13.47 17.68 -9.64
CA SER A 51 12.93 18.94 -10.18
C SER A 51 12.47 19.92 -9.09
N LEU A 52 12.14 19.39 -7.91
CA LEU A 52 11.84 20.14 -6.69
C LEU A 52 13.10 20.35 -5.80
N ASN A 53 14.30 19.99 -6.28
CA ASN A 53 15.56 20.08 -5.54
C ASN A 53 15.56 19.32 -4.19
N LEU A 54 14.83 18.20 -4.12
CA LEU A 54 14.82 17.34 -2.93
C LEU A 54 16.05 16.44 -2.87
N GLU A 55 16.50 16.09 -1.66
CA GLU A 55 17.50 15.03 -1.46
C GLU A 55 16.84 13.67 -1.72
N VAL A 56 17.30 12.98 -2.76
CA VAL A 56 16.78 11.68 -3.18
C VAL A 56 17.63 10.54 -2.60
N SER A 57 16.99 9.59 -1.92
CA SER A 57 17.66 8.41 -1.38
C SER A 57 16.78 7.17 -1.39
N THR A 58 17.41 6.01 -1.20
CA THR A 58 16.73 4.73 -0.94
C THR A 58 17.15 4.25 0.44
N ASP A 59 16.20 3.90 1.31
CA ASP A 59 16.54 3.35 2.64
C ASP A 59 16.84 1.84 2.60
N ASN A 60 17.24 1.28 3.74
CA ASN A 60 17.54 -0.15 3.86
C ASN A 60 16.35 -1.07 3.52
N ALA A 61 15.11 -0.58 3.66
CA ALA A 61 13.91 -1.35 3.31
C ALA A 61 13.55 -1.22 1.82
N GLY A 62 14.30 -0.43 1.06
CA GLY A 62 14.06 -0.19 -0.36
C GLY A 62 12.97 0.86 -0.63
N ASN A 63 12.58 1.66 0.36
CA ASN A 63 11.68 2.81 0.13
C ASN A 63 12.40 3.88 -0.67
N LEU A 64 11.70 4.52 -1.62
CA LEU A 64 12.24 5.68 -2.34
C LEU A 64 11.81 6.96 -1.61
N ILE A 65 12.77 7.83 -1.32
CA ILE A 65 12.59 8.99 -0.45
C ILE A 65 13.01 10.26 -1.18
N GLY A 66 12.18 11.31 -1.10
CA GLY A 66 12.51 12.68 -1.47
C GLY A 66 12.40 13.59 -0.25
N SER A 67 13.51 14.17 0.20
CA SER A 67 13.56 14.95 1.45
C SER A 67 13.86 16.43 1.26
N LEU A 68 13.08 17.27 1.92
CA LEU A 68 13.36 18.69 2.14
C LEU A 68 13.91 18.86 3.57
N LYS A 69 15.15 19.32 3.68
CA LYS A 69 15.76 19.60 4.99
C LYS A 69 15.20 20.89 5.57
N SER A 70 14.99 20.89 6.88
CA SER A 70 14.73 22.13 7.61
C SER A 70 15.95 23.05 7.52
N ASN A 71 15.69 24.36 7.53
CA ASN A 71 16.73 25.37 7.70
C ASN A 71 17.30 25.42 9.14
N ILE A 72 16.67 24.71 10.09
CA ILE A 72 17.16 24.54 11.46
C ILE A 72 17.77 23.13 11.58
N LYS A 73 18.88 23.01 12.30
CA LYS A 73 19.51 21.71 12.58
C LYS A 73 18.57 20.84 13.44
N THR A 74 17.97 19.83 12.81
CA THR A 74 17.04 18.90 13.47
C THR A 74 17.11 17.53 12.80
N GLU A 75 16.93 16.48 13.60
CA GLU A 75 16.75 15.12 13.10
C GLU A 75 15.28 14.75 12.92
N LYS A 76 14.36 15.52 13.52
CA LYS A 76 12.91 15.27 13.46
C LYS A 76 12.42 15.28 12.02
N VAL A 77 11.55 14.33 11.68
CA VAL A 77 10.97 14.21 10.34
C VAL A 77 9.45 14.05 10.41
N VAL A 78 8.75 14.76 9.54
CA VAL A 78 7.37 14.45 9.15
C VAL A 78 7.44 13.73 7.81
N ILE A 79 6.78 12.56 7.75
CA ILE A 79 6.66 11.79 6.52
C ILE A 79 5.29 12.07 5.90
N LEU A 80 5.29 12.48 4.65
CA LEU A 80 4.17 12.34 3.75
C LEU A 80 4.42 11.10 2.91
N GLY A 81 3.44 10.25 2.67
CA GLY A 81 3.72 9.05 1.90
C GLY A 81 2.49 8.32 1.43
N SER A 82 2.77 7.31 0.63
CA SER A 82 1.88 6.22 0.24
C SER A 82 2.72 5.25 -0.62
N HIS A 83 2.19 4.71 -1.71
CA HIS A 83 2.89 3.81 -2.60
C HIS A 83 2.58 4.09 -4.07
N ILE A 84 3.45 3.64 -4.98
CA ILE A 84 3.19 3.66 -6.42
C ILE A 84 2.99 2.26 -7.01
N ASP A 85 3.34 1.17 -6.32
CA ASP A 85 2.98 -0.16 -6.79
C ASP A 85 1.46 -0.37 -6.75
N THR A 86 0.98 -1.28 -7.59
CA THR A 86 -0.44 -1.56 -7.79
C THR A 86 -0.63 -3.07 -7.98
N VAL A 87 -1.84 -3.54 -7.73
CA VAL A 87 -2.29 -4.88 -8.12
C VAL A 87 -2.54 -5.00 -9.64
N PRO A 88 -2.62 -6.22 -10.20
CA PRO A 88 -3.06 -6.41 -11.57
C PRO A 88 -4.44 -5.80 -11.82
N SER A 89 -4.58 -5.04 -12.90
CA SER A 89 -5.81 -4.28 -13.24
C SER A 89 -6.27 -3.37 -12.09
N GLY A 90 -5.32 -2.74 -11.40
CA GLY A 90 -5.61 -1.81 -10.30
C GLY A 90 -6.28 -0.51 -10.77
N GLY A 91 -6.11 0.53 -9.96
CA GLY A 91 -6.60 1.87 -10.27
C GLY A 91 -5.47 2.88 -10.49
N ARG A 92 -5.81 4.04 -11.02
CA ARG A 92 -4.87 5.17 -11.18
C ARG A 92 -4.71 6.06 -9.94
N TYR A 93 -5.34 5.69 -8.82
CA TYR A 93 -5.46 6.54 -7.63
C TYR A 93 -5.01 5.87 -6.34
N ASP A 94 -5.16 4.54 -6.24
CA ASP A 94 -4.72 3.73 -5.11
C ASP A 94 -3.21 3.90 -4.91
N GLY A 95 -2.79 4.32 -3.72
CA GLY A 95 -1.43 4.79 -3.42
C GLY A 95 -0.99 6.10 -4.10
N ILE A 96 -1.16 6.16 -5.42
CA ILE A 96 -0.73 7.23 -6.31
C ILE A 96 -1.25 8.60 -5.86
N ALA A 97 -2.51 8.69 -5.39
CA ALA A 97 -3.08 9.93 -4.90
C ALA A 97 -2.31 10.49 -3.69
N GLY A 98 -1.82 9.62 -2.80
CA GLY A 98 -0.99 10.00 -1.66
C GLY A 98 0.37 10.56 -2.07
N ILE A 99 1.04 9.92 -3.04
CA ILE A 99 2.33 10.40 -3.56
C ILE A 99 2.18 11.73 -4.30
N VAL A 100 1.18 11.85 -5.18
CA VAL A 100 0.98 13.08 -5.97
C VAL A 100 0.54 14.25 -5.09
N SER A 101 -0.33 14.01 -4.10
CA SER A 101 -0.69 15.06 -3.13
C SER A 101 0.51 15.50 -2.29
N SER A 102 1.39 14.56 -1.92
CA SER A 102 2.65 14.87 -1.21
C SER A 102 3.57 15.74 -2.06
N LEU A 103 3.69 15.48 -3.37
CA LEU A 103 4.43 16.34 -4.30
C LEU A 103 3.84 17.75 -4.38
N CYS A 104 2.51 17.86 -4.43
CA CYS A 104 1.82 19.16 -4.45
C CYS A 104 2.08 19.96 -3.16
N VAL A 105 2.01 19.31 -1.98
CA VAL A 105 2.34 19.94 -0.69
C VAL A 105 3.79 20.40 -0.67
N MET A 106 4.73 19.54 -1.09
CA MET A 106 6.15 19.86 -1.13
C MET A 106 6.45 21.04 -2.07
N LYS A 107 5.87 21.02 -3.26
CA LYS A 107 5.97 22.11 -4.24
C LYS A 107 5.46 23.43 -3.64
N HIS A 108 4.29 23.41 -2.99
CA HIS A 108 3.74 24.61 -2.36
C HIS A 108 4.66 25.18 -1.27
N ILE A 109 5.22 24.31 -0.43
CA ILE A 109 6.18 24.69 0.62
C ILE A 109 7.40 25.37 0.04
N ILE A 110 7.98 24.80 -1.02
CA ILE A 110 9.18 25.32 -1.68
C ILE A 110 8.90 26.65 -2.40
N GLU A 111 7.83 26.74 -3.20
CA GLU A 111 7.50 27.94 -3.98
C GLU A 111 7.13 29.15 -3.12
N ASN A 112 6.67 28.92 -1.88
CA ASN A 112 6.29 29.96 -0.94
C ASN A 112 7.33 30.17 0.18
N ASP A 113 8.51 29.53 0.07
CA ASP A 113 9.62 29.63 1.03
C ASP A 113 9.17 29.41 2.50
N ILE A 114 8.35 28.38 2.70
CA ILE A 114 7.77 28.07 4.01
C ILE A 114 8.81 27.31 4.85
N SER A 115 9.31 27.96 5.90
CA SER A 115 10.21 27.34 6.87
C SER A 115 9.47 26.38 7.81
N LEU A 116 9.99 25.16 7.93
CA LEU A 116 9.47 24.11 8.80
C LEU A 116 10.48 23.79 9.92
N PRO A 117 10.02 23.51 11.16
CA PRO A 117 10.89 23.17 12.30
C PRO A 117 11.35 21.69 12.31
N PHE A 118 11.11 20.96 11.22
CA PHE A 118 11.42 19.54 11.02
C PHE A 118 11.74 19.31 9.55
N ASN A 119 12.42 18.21 9.26
CA ASN A 119 12.58 17.73 7.89
C ASN A 119 11.23 17.22 7.37
N LEU A 120 10.93 17.44 6.10
CA LEU A 120 9.74 16.91 5.44
C LEU A 120 10.18 15.94 4.37
N SER A 121 9.67 14.73 4.39
CA SER A 121 10.05 13.69 3.43
C SER A 121 8.83 13.07 2.77
N ILE A 122 8.92 12.83 1.47
CA ILE A 122 7.97 12.00 0.72
C ILE A 122 8.51 10.57 0.70
N TYR A 123 7.71 9.60 1.12
CA TYR A 123 8.02 8.17 1.05
C TYR A 123 7.10 7.49 0.03
N ASP A 124 7.72 6.90 -1.00
CA ASP A 124 7.13 5.81 -1.78
C ASP A 124 7.50 4.48 -1.10
N TYR A 125 6.55 3.94 -0.34
CA TYR A 125 6.72 2.69 0.38
C TYR A 125 6.84 1.53 -0.60
N LEU A 126 7.88 0.71 -0.40
CA LEU A 126 8.10 -0.46 -1.25
C LEU A 126 7.01 -1.51 -1.03
N GLY A 127 6.36 -1.96 -2.10
CA GLY A 127 5.52 -3.16 -2.09
C GLY A 127 4.43 -3.08 -1.03
N GLU A 128 3.65 -1.99 -1.06
CA GLU A 128 2.52 -1.83 -0.17
C GLU A 128 1.48 -2.91 -0.45
N GLU A 129 1.20 -3.15 -1.72
CA GLU A 129 0.18 -4.10 -2.15
C GLU A 129 0.57 -5.54 -1.82
N LEU A 130 -0.44 -6.40 -1.71
CA LEU A 130 -0.19 -7.84 -1.62
C LEU A 130 0.50 -8.32 -2.89
N ASN A 131 1.71 -8.82 -2.73
CA ASN A 131 2.55 -9.25 -3.85
C ASN A 131 2.82 -10.76 -3.86
N ASP A 132 3.52 -11.21 -4.88
CA ASP A 132 3.77 -12.62 -5.18
C ASP A 132 4.65 -13.33 -4.14
N TRP A 133 5.31 -12.58 -3.24
CA TRP A 133 6.00 -13.12 -2.05
C TRP A 133 5.04 -13.31 -0.86
N SER A 134 3.73 -13.20 -1.08
CA SER A 134 2.68 -13.34 -0.05
C SER A 134 2.87 -12.39 1.13
N ILE A 135 3.31 -11.16 0.84
CA ILE A 135 3.47 -10.09 1.83
C ILE A 135 2.97 -8.77 1.25
N SER A 136 2.56 -7.88 2.13
CA SER A 136 2.17 -6.49 1.85
C SER A 136 2.94 -5.56 2.78
N CYS A 137 3.02 -4.28 2.43
CA CYS A 137 3.68 -3.23 3.20
C CYS A 137 5.17 -3.53 3.47
N VAL A 138 5.92 -4.03 2.49
CA VAL A 138 7.33 -4.45 2.66
C VAL A 138 8.16 -3.31 3.23
N GLY A 139 8.07 -2.13 2.62
CA GLY A 139 8.82 -0.94 2.97
C GLY A 139 8.58 -0.42 4.38
N SER A 140 7.31 -0.27 4.78
CA SER A 140 6.94 0.23 6.11
C SER A 140 7.19 -0.81 7.20
N ARG A 141 7.01 -2.11 6.91
CA ARG A 141 7.47 -3.20 7.80
C ARG A 141 8.96 -3.16 8.02
N GLY A 142 9.75 -2.89 6.97
CA GLY A 142 11.20 -2.75 7.08
C GLY A 142 11.61 -1.60 8.01
N ILE A 143 10.95 -0.44 7.92
CA ILE A 143 11.17 0.68 8.85
C ILE A 143 10.89 0.25 10.30
N ALA A 144 9.83 -0.53 10.52
CA ALA A 144 9.42 -1.00 11.83
C ALA A 144 10.22 -2.21 12.35
N GLY A 145 11.12 -2.79 11.56
CA GLY A 145 11.88 -4.00 11.94
C GLY A 145 11.04 -5.27 11.93
N LEU A 146 10.02 -5.34 11.09
CA LEU A 146 9.04 -6.44 11.04
C LEU A 146 9.25 -7.40 9.86
N LEU A 147 10.41 -7.33 9.19
CA LEU A 147 10.77 -8.25 8.11
C LEU A 147 11.70 -9.33 8.67
N THR A 148 11.10 -10.45 9.11
CA THR A 148 11.83 -11.60 9.64
C THR A 148 12.65 -12.31 8.55
N GLU A 149 13.62 -13.12 8.97
CA GLU A 149 14.39 -13.95 8.04
C GLU A 149 13.50 -14.90 7.23
N GLU A 150 12.45 -15.45 7.83
CA GLU A 150 11.44 -16.27 7.11
C GLU A 150 10.80 -15.47 5.96
N ILE A 151 10.33 -14.25 6.24
CA ILE A 151 9.72 -13.36 5.25
C ILE A 151 10.71 -13.03 4.14
N LEU A 152 11.94 -12.64 4.51
CA LEU A 152 12.98 -12.24 3.56
C LEU A 152 13.43 -13.38 2.64
N ASN A 153 13.30 -14.63 3.07
CA ASN A 153 13.61 -15.81 2.28
C ASN A 153 12.43 -16.37 1.46
N ARG A 154 11.26 -15.72 1.50
CA ARG A 154 10.13 -16.12 0.63
C ARG A 154 10.52 -15.98 -0.83
N GLN A 155 9.93 -16.85 -1.65
CA GLN A 155 10.07 -16.86 -3.09
C GLN A 155 8.76 -16.47 -3.76
N ASN A 156 8.85 -15.79 -4.88
CA ASN A 156 7.71 -15.55 -5.75
C ASN A 156 7.44 -16.75 -6.67
N SER A 157 6.42 -16.66 -7.52
CA SER A 157 5.99 -17.73 -8.43
C SER A 157 7.06 -18.19 -9.44
N VAL A 158 8.08 -17.37 -9.68
CA VAL A 158 9.21 -17.67 -10.60
C VAL A 158 10.52 -17.98 -9.86
N GLY A 159 10.49 -18.11 -8.52
CA GLY A 159 11.62 -18.54 -7.70
C GLY A 159 12.58 -17.43 -7.25
N GLN A 160 12.27 -16.16 -7.49
CA GLN A 160 13.08 -15.03 -7.00
C GLN A 160 12.87 -14.82 -5.51
N VAL A 161 13.95 -14.61 -4.76
CA VAL A 161 13.91 -14.42 -3.31
C VAL A 161 13.72 -12.95 -2.95
N LEU A 162 12.81 -12.64 -2.03
CA LEU A 162 12.46 -11.26 -1.66
C LEU A 162 13.68 -10.42 -1.25
N LYS A 163 14.58 -11.00 -0.44
CA LYS A 163 15.78 -10.29 0.03
C LYS A 163 16.67 -9.83 -1.12
N ASP A 164 16.75 -10.61 -2.19
CA ASP A 164 17.63 -10.32 -3.32
C ASP A 164 17.06 -9.15 -4.13
N GLU A 165 15.74 -9.10 -4.32
CA GLU A 165 15.08 -7.96 -4.98
C GLU A 165 15.14 -6.66 -4.15
N ILE A 166 15.00 -6.75 -2.81
CA ILE A 166 15.22 -5.59 -1.92
C ILE A 166 16.65 -5.08 -2.02
N ASN A 167 17.65 -5.97 -2.01
CA ASN A 167 19.05 -5.54 -2.14
C ASN A 167 19.35 -4.97 -3.54
N LYS A 168 18.75 -5.54 -4.58
CA LYS A 168 18.88 -5.07 -5.97
C LYS A 168 18.31 -3.66 -6.18
N ILE A 169 17.21 -3.31 -5.50
CA ILE A 169 16.63 -1.96 -5.60
C ILE A 169 17.41 -0.88 -4.82
N GLY A 170 18.46 -1.28 -4.10
CA GLY A 170 19.30 -0.40 -3.29
C GLY A 170 19.02 -0.46 -1.79
N GLY A 171 18.18 -1.39 -1.34
CA GLY A 171 17.99 -1.70 0.08
C GLY A 171 19.16 -2.49 0.68
N ASN A 172 19.05 -2.79 1.96
CA ASN A 172 20.00 -3.62 2.69
C ASN A 172 19.29 -4.43 3.77
N THR A 173 19.02 -5.69 3.44
CA THR A 173 18.21 -6.59 4.27
C THR A 173 18.86 -7.00 5.58
N LYS A 174 20.16 -6.73 5.77
CA LYS A 174 20.89 -7.01 7.02
C LYS A 174 20.45 -6.12 8.19
N PHE A 175 19.67 -5.09 7.92
CA PHE A 175 19.26 -4.09 8.91
C PHE A 175 17.74 -4.07 9.16
N LEU A 176 17.00 -5.10 8.72
CA LEU A 176 15.52 -5.10 8.72
C LEU A 176 14.89 -5.94 9.84
N ASP A 177 15.71 -6.54 10.71
CA ASP A 177 15.30 -7.32 11.89
C ASP A 177 15.02 -6.45 13.13
N LYS A 178 15.23 -5.14 13.01
CA LYS A 178 15.00 -4.13 14.05
C LYS A 178 14.57 -2.81 13.42
N PRO A 179 13.89 -1.92 14.17
CA PRO A 179 13.49 -0.63 13.64
C PRO A 179 14.69 0.15 13.09
N LEU A 180 14.50 0.73 11.90
CA LEU A 180 15.52 1.59 11.29
C LEU A 180 15.75 2.84 12.15
N SER A 181 16.95 3.43 12.04
CA SER A 181 17.33 4.61 12.84
C SER A 181 16.34 5.76 12.71
N ILE A 182 15.77 5.96 11.50
CA ILE A 182 14.79 7.00 11.22
C ILE A 182 13.52 6.87 12.08
N ALA A 183 13.13 5.65 12.50
CA ALA A 183 11.90 5.41 13.25
C ALA A 183 11.84 6.23 14.56
N LYS A 184 12.99 6.50 15.19
CA LYS A 184 13.09 7.30 16.41
C LYS A 184 12.86 8.80 16.19
N ASN A 185 13.01 9.25 14.95
CA ASN A 185 12.99 10.65 14.56
C ASN A 185 11.68 11.06 13.90
N ILE A 186 10.82 10.10 13.56
CA ILE A 186 9.48 10.36 12.99
C ILE A 186 8.60 10.99 14.08
N ILE A 187 8.08 12.18 13.80
CA ILE A 187 7.12 12.86 14.68
C ILE A 187 5.68 12.80 14.16
N ALA A 188 5.50 12.56 12.85
CA ALA A 188 4.20 12.30 12.24
C ALA A 188 4.38 11.58 10.90
N CYS A 189 3.43 10.70 10.58
CA CYS A 189 3.21 10.16 9.23
C CYS A 189 1.82 10.59 8.78
N LEU A 190 1.73 11.16 7.58
CA LEU A 190 0.46 11.56 6.95
C LEU A 190 0.36 10.88 5.60
N GLU A 191 -0.77 10.19 5.40
CA GLU A 191 -1.08 9.52 4.14
C GLU A 191 -2.47 9.98 3.68
N LEU A 192 -2.53 10.55 2.49
CA LEU A 192 -3.78 10.78 1.79
C LEU A 192 -4.08 9.54 0.95
N HIS A 193 -5.30 9.03 1.07
CA HIS A 193 -5.73 7.87 0.33
C HIS A 193 -7.17 8.04 -0.18
N ILE A 194 -7.50 7.35 -1.27
CA ILE A 194 -8.90 7.19 -1.66
C ILE A 194 -9.62 6.30 -0.65
N GLU A 195 -10.94 6.47 -0.50
CA GLU A 195 -11.71 5.70 0.47
C GLU A 195 -11.69 4.18 0.21
N GLN A 196 -11.57 3.78 -1.07
CA GLN A 196 -11.84 2.41 -1.55
C GLN A 196 -13.21 1.86 -1.15
N GLY A 197 -14.10 2.76 -0.69
CA GLY A 197 -15.47 2.52 -0.27
C GLY A 197 -16.44 3.44 -0.98
N LYS A 198 -17.66 3.52 -0.45
CA LYS A 198 -18.75 4.32 -1.03
C LYS A 198 -19.36 5.31 -0.03
N ILE A 199 -18.86 5.37 1.19
CA ILE A 199 -19.48 6.15 2.28
C ILE A 199 -19.35 7.64 1.99
N LEU A 200 -18.16 8.12 1.60
CA LEU A 200 -17.93 9.54 1.30
C LEU A 200 -18.75 9.99 0.09
N GLU A 201 -18.77 9.17 -0.97
CA GLU A 201 -19.58 9.42 -2.18
C GLU A 201 -21.08 9.48 -1.83
N GLN A 202 -21.62 8.44 -1.18
CA GLN A 202 -23.04 8.35 -0.83
C GLN A 202 -23.48 9.48 0.11
N LYS A 203 -22.63 9.87 1.06
CA LYS A 203 -22.91 10.95 2.00
C LYS A 203 -22.53 12.34 1.46
N LYS A 204 -21.96 12.43 0.26
CA LYS A 204 -21.46 13.68 -0.36
C LYS A 204 -20.49 14.43 0.56
N ILE A 205 -19.59 13.70 1.19
CA ILE A 205 -18.54 14.24 2.07
C ILE A 205 -17.24 14.28 1.27
N ASN A 206 -16.58 15.44 1.24
CA ASN A 206 -15.36 15.61 0.44
C ASN A 206 -14.10 15.00 1.08
N ILE A 207 -14.00 15.04 2.41
CA ILE A 207 -12.80 14.60 3.14
C ILE A 207 -13.21 13.76 4.36
N GLY A 208 -12.69 12.54 4.43
CA GLY A 208 -12.79 11.68 5.61
C GLY A 208 -11.55 11.80 6.48
N VAL A 209 -11.72 12.01 7.80
CA VAL A 209 -10.64 11.90 8.78
C VAL A 209 -10.63 10.47 9.31
N VAL A 210 -9.66 9.66 8.86
CA VAL A 210 -9.53 8.26 9.27
C VAL A 210 -9.14 8.19 10.75
N ARG A 211 -9.90 7.42 11.54
CA ARG A 211 -9.67 7.25 12.99
C ARG A 211 -9.14 5.88 13.36
N SER A 212 -9.37 4.89 12.51
CA SER A 212 -9.02 3.50 12.74
C SER A 212 -8.93 2.77 11.41
N ILE A 213 -8.10 1.74 11.38
CA ILE A 213 -8.00 0.80 10.26
C ILE A 213 -8.52 -0.58 10.69
N PRO A 214 -9.08 -1.40 9.78
CA PRO A 214 -9.51 -2.74 10.11
C PRO A 214 -8.37 -3.62 10.61
N SER A 215 -8.64 -4.43 11.63
CA SER A 215 -7.81 -5.60 11.92
C SER A 215 -8.21 -6.73 10.98
N ILE A 216 -7.23 -7.36 10.33
CA ILE A 216 -7.47 -8.38 9.31
C ILE A 216 -7.09 -9.75 9.88
N SER A 217 -8.02 -10.69 9.81
CA SER A 217 -7.77 -12.12 10.06
C SER A 217 -8.11 -12.91 8.80
N ARG A 218 -7.19 -13.78 8.37
CA ARG A 218 -7.38 -14.65 7.20
C ARG A 218 -7.26 -16.11 7.65
N PHE A 219 -8.19 -16.94 7.22
CA PHE A 219 -8.25 -18.36 7.58
C PHE A 219 -8.29 -19.21 6.31
N ASN A 220 -7.62 -20.36 6.34
CA ASN A 220 -7.76 -21.40 5.32
C ASN A 220 -8.54 -22.57 5.94
N VAL A 221 -9.71 -22.88 5.37
CA VAL A 221 -10.59 -23.94 5.87
C VAL A 221 -10.65 -25.06 4.84
N LYS A 222 -10.25 -26.27 5.24
CA LYS A 222 -10.31 -27.47 4.42
C LYS A 222 -11.40 -28.40 4.92
N VAL A 223 -12.44 -28.59 4.11
CA VAL A 223 -13.52 -29.56 4.38
C VAL A 223 -13.22 -30.84 3.60
N ILE A 224 -13.12 -31.97 4.30
CA ILE A 224 -12.82 -33.28 3.72
C ILE A 224 -14.06 -34.15 3.85
N GLY A 225 -14.60 -34.56 2.71
CA GLY A 225 -15.73 -35.49 2.61
C GLY A 225 -15.31 -36.85 2.07
N GLN A 226 -16.26 -37.59 1.51
CA GLN A 226 -16.04 -38.85 0.84
C GLN A 226 -16.41 -38.74 -0.64
N ALA A 227 -15.44 -39.04 -1.52
CA ALA A 227 -15.71 -39.13 -2.95
C ALA A 227 -16.55 -40.38 -3.27
N GLY A 228 -17.58 -40.21 -4.09
CA GLY A 228 -18.48 -41.28 -4.49
C GLY A 228 -19.20 -40.96 -5.79
N HIS A 229 -19.76 -41.98 -6.45
CA HIS A 229 -20.45 -41.80 -7.72
C HIS A 229 -21.78 -41.05 -7.53
N SER A 230 -21.95 -39.94 -8.25
CA SER A 230 -23.04 -38.98 -8.04
C SER A 230 -24.44 -39.55 -8.27
N GLY A 231 -24.58 -40.63 -9.05
CA GLY A 231 -25.86 -41.29 -9.32
C GLY A 231 -26.16 -42.56 -8.52
N THR A 232 -25.22 -43.09 -7.74
CA THR A 232 -25.39 -44.41 -7.09
C THR A 232 -25.18 -44.41 -5.58
N ILE A 233 -24.47 -43.43 -5.02
CA ILE A 233 -24.42 -43.27 -3.57
C ILE A 233 -25.73 -42.63 -3.09
N LEU A 234 -26.45 -43.36 -2.24
CA LEU A 234 -27.70 -42.89 -1.63
C LEU A 234 -27.46 -41.68 -0.73
N MET A 235 -28.46 -40.82 -0.57
CA MET A 235 -28.29 -39.52 0.10
C MET A 235 -27.87 -39.64 1.57
N ASP A 236 -28.36 -40.65 2.29
CA ASP A 236 -28.02 -40.95 3.68
C ASP A 236 -26.61 -41.54 3.86
N GLN A 237 -25.92 -41.88 2.77
CA GLN A 237 -24.57 -42.44 2.76
C GLN A 237 -23.51 -41.41 2.35
N ARG A 238 -23.90 -40.16 2.06
CA ARG A 238 -22.99 -39.13 1.56
C ARG A 238 -22.30 -38.39 2.69
N ALA A 239 -21.00 -38.16 2.51
CA ALA A 239 -20.24 -37.13 3.20
C ALA A 239 -19.80 -36.07 2.18
N ASP A 240 -20.74 -35.24 1.74
CA ASP A 240 -20.50 -34.25 0.67
C ASP A 240 -19.80 -33.00 1.22
N ALA A 241 -18.54 -32.81 0.84
CA ALA A 241 -17.72 -31.69 1.30
C ALA A 241 -18.26 -30.33 0.83
N LEU A 242 -18.89 -30.26 -0.35
CA LEU A 242 -19.41 -29.00 -0.89
C LEU A 242 -20.68 -28.59 -0.15
N VAL A 243 -21.55 -29.53 0.17
CA VAL A 243 -22.75 -29.27 0.99
C VAL A 243 -22.34 -28.71 2.35
N ALA A 244 -21.43 -29.39 3.06
CA ALA A 244 -20.93 -28.91 4.35
C ALA A 244 -20.24 -27.54 4.24
N SER A 245 -19.47 -27.31 3.18
CA SER A 245 -18.84 -26.00 2.93
C SER A 245 -19.88 -24.90 2.70
N SER A 246 -20.97 -25.18 1.99
CA SER A 246 -22.04 -24.20 1.72
C SER A 246 -22.74 -23.73 3.00
N GLU A 247 -22.89 -24.63 3.99
CA GLU A 247 -23.44 -24.30 5.30
C GLU A 247 -22.49 -23.40 6.10
N ILE A 248 -21.19 -23.71 6.11
CA ILE A 248 -20.16 -22.88 6.75
C ILE A 248 -20.15 -21.47 6.15
N ILE A 249 -20.15 -21.36 4.81
CA ILE A 249 -20.17 -20.08 4.10
C ILE A 249 -21.42 -19.28 4.49
N THR A 250 -22.59 -19.92 4.44
CA THR A 250 -23.86 -19.28 4.78
C THR A 250 -23.88 -18.82 6.23
N PHE A 251 -23.36 -19.64 7.16
CA PHE A 251 -23.27 -19.31 8.57
C PHE A 251 -22.39 -18.08 8.80
N VAL A 252 -21.17 -18.06 8.25
CA VAL A 252 -20.23 -16.95 8.43
C VAL A 252 -20.80 -15.66 7.82
N ASN A 253 -21.43 -15.70 6.64
CA ASN A 253 -22.06 -14.53 6.04
C ASN A 253 -23.19 -13.97 6.92
N LYS A 254 -24.07 -14.84 7.43
CA LYS A 254 -25.16 -14.43 8.34
C LYS A 254 -24.62 -13.84 9.64
N LEU A 255 -23.57 -14.43 10.20
CA LEU A 255 -22.93 -13.93 11.42
C LEU A 255 -22.29 -12.56 11.17
N ALA A 256 -21.58 -12.39 10.06
CA ALA A 256 -20.96 -11.13 9.69
C ALA A 256 -21.99 -10.01 9.50
N LEU A 257 -23.11 -10.29 8.83
CA LEU A 257 -24.22 -9.34 8.68
C LEU A 257 -24.84 -8.93 10.02
N ARG A 258 -24.96 -9.87 10.97
CA ARG A 258 -25.45 -9.56 12.31
C ARG A 258 -24.47 -8.64 13.05
N LEU A 259 -23.19 -8.99 13.06
CA LEU A 259 -22.14 -8.20 13.71
C LEU A 259 -22.05 -6.79 13.11
N SER A 260 -22.19 -6.65 11.78
CA SER A 260 -22.17 -5.35 11.12
C SER A 260 -23.37 -4.46 11.45
N GLN A 261 -24.48 -5.03 11.92
CA GLN A 261 -25.65 -4.27 12.34
C GLN A 261 -25.61 -3.92 13.84
N GLU A 262 -25.13 -4.83 14.67
CA GLU A 262 -25.29 -4.74 16.13
C GLU A 262 -24.10 -4.13 16.86
N SER A 263 -22.87 -4.46 16.47
CA SER A 263 -21.70 -4.21 17.32
C SER A 263 -20.53 -3.50 16.62
N ASN A 264 -20.39 -3.67 15.30
CA ASN A 264 -19.34 -3.02 14.53
C ASN A 264 -19.80 -2.70 13.11
N GLN A 265 -20.32 -1.49 12.89
CA GLN A 265 -20.87 -1.04 11.59
C GLN A 265 -19.88 -1.03 10.42
N HIS A 266 -18.58 -1.23 10.70
CA HIS A 266 -17.53 -1.32 9.70
C HIS A 266 -16.96 -2.75 9.57
N PHE A 267 -17.62 -3.75 10.17
CA PHE A 267 -17.22 -5.15 10.04
C PHE A 267 -17.47 -5.65 8.62
N VAL A 268 -16.43 -6.21 8.02
CA VAL A 268 -16.47 -6.82 6.69
C VAL A 268 -15.97 -8.26 6.81
N SER A 269 -16.65 -9.17 6.14
CA SER A 269 -16.20 -10.55 5.98
C SER A 269 -16.44 -10.97 4.54
N THR A 270 -15.43 -11.62 3.97
CA THR A 270 -15.49 -12.24 2.65
C THR A 270 -15.15 -13.70 2.85
N ILE A 271 -15.91 -14.59 2.18
CA ILE A 271 -15.76 -16.04 2.28
C ILE A 271 -15.65 -16.60 0.88
#